data_AF-A0A284VU61-F1
#
_entry.id   AF-A0A284VU61-F1
#
_cell.length_a   1.000
_cell.length_b   1.000
_cell.length_c   1.000
_cell.angle_alpha   90.00
_cell.angle_beta   90.00
_cell.angle_gamma   90.00
#
_symmetry.space_group_name_H-M   'P 1'
#
loop_
_entity.id
_entity.type
_entity.pdbx_description
1 polymer ?
#
loop_
_entity_poly.entity_id
_entity_poly.type
_entity_poly.pdbx_seq_one_letter_code
_entity_poly.pdbx_strand_id
1 'polypeptide(L)' 'MEKKSVVKARLHHGAKSLDLTIPVSICEDFNISEGDVFSVEVNKQDNDFKLIYRRILKQ' A
#
# COMPACT_ATOMS: atom_id res chain seq x y z
N MET A 1 9.61 7.75 13.53
CA MET A 1 10.41 8.01 12.31
C MET A 1 9.51 7.80 11.11
N GLU A 2 9.50 8.74 10.16
CA GLU A 2 8.81 8.54 8.87
C GLU A 2 9.68 7.61 8.01
N LYS A 3 9.26 6.35 7.85
CA LYS A 3 9.99 5.36 7.05
C LYS A 3 9.53 5.48 5.60
N LYS A 4 10.42 5.89 4.70
CA LYS A 4 10.14 6.04 3.27
C LYS A 4 10.75 4.87 2.51
N SER A 5 9.93 4.16 1.76
CA SER A 5 10.38 3.13 0.81
C SER A 5 9.83 3.49 -0.56
N VAL A 6 10.68 3.41 -1.59
CA VAL A 6 10.24 3.62 -2.97
C VAL A 6 9.79 2.27 -3.52
N VAL A 7 8.56 2.24 -4.02
CA VAL A 7 7.95 1.05 -4.63
C VAL A 7 7.51 1.39 -6.04
N LYS A 8 7.45 0.38 -6.90
CA LYS A 8 7.01 0.52 -8.29
C LYS A 8 5.64 -0.11 -8.45
N ALA A 9 4.72 0.62 -9.06
CA ALA A 9 3.43 0.09 -9.49
C ALA A 9 3.63 -0.99 -10.57
N ARG A 10 2.96 -2.13 -10.43
CA ARG A 10 3.03 -3.26 -11.38
C ARG A 10 1.64 -3.62 -11.87
N LEU A 11 1.52 -4.06 -13.12
CA LEU A 11 0.25 -4.51 -13.65
C LEU A 11 -0.24 -5.74 -12.86
N HIS A 12 -1.45 -5.67 -12.34
CA HIS A 12 -2.12 -6.83 -11.77
C HIS A 12 -2.59 -7.73 -12.91
N HIS A 13 -2.12 -8.97 -12.96
CA HIS A 13 -2.39 -9.87 -14.09
C HIS A 13 -3.90 -10.10 -14.26
N GLY A 14 -4.42 -9.80 -15.45
CA GLY A 14 -5.84 -9.97 -15.77
C GLY A 14 -6.78 -8.89 -15.23
N ALA A 15 -6.25 -7.82 -14.61
CA ALA A 15 -7.06 -6.68 -14.17
C ALA A 15 -6.58 -5.35 -14.75
N LYS A 16 -7.47 -4.35 -14.73
CA LYS A 16 -7.16 -2.96 -15.07
C LYS A 16 -6.64 -2.18 -13.85
N SER A 17 -6.05 -2.88 -12.87
CA SER A 17 -5.51 -2.32 -11.63
C SER A 17 -4.00 -2.53 -11.54
N LEU A 18 -3.37 -1.78 -10.63
CA LEU A 18 -1.94 -1.86 -10.36
C LEU A 18 -1.73 -2.32 -8.92
N ASP A 19 -0.69 -3.12 -8.72
CA ASP A 19 -0.22 -3.54 -7.41
C ASP A 19 0.95 -2.65 -6.96
N LEU A 20 0.93 -2.27 -5.68
CA LEU A 20 2.07 -1.73 -4.96
C LEU A 20 2.49 -2.76 -3.91
N THR A 21 3.73 -3.25 -4.01
CA THR A 21 4.25 -4.21 -3.04
C THR A 21 4.55 -3.50 -1.72
N ILE A 22 3.99 -4.00 -0.61
CA ILE A 22 4.40 -3.58 0.74
C ILE A 22 5.79 -4.20 1.01
N PRO A 23 6.84 -3.39 1.25
CA PRO A 23 8.18 -3.90 1.52
C PRO A 23 8.22 -4.80 2.76
N VAL A 24 9.03 -5.86 2.71
CA VAL A 24 9.18 -6.85 3.80
C VAL A 24 9.43 -6.19 5.16
N SER A 25 10.29 -5.16 5.20
CA SER A 25 10.57 -4.44 6.45
C SER A 25 9.34 -3.76 7.06
N ILE A 26 8.38 -3.32 6.24
CA ILE A 26 7.12 -2.74 6.72
C ILE A 26 6.19 -3.85 7.21
N CYS A 27 6.16 -4.99 6.52
CA CYS A 27 5.39 -6.14 6.97
C CYS A 27 5.84 -6.63 8.36
N GLU A 28 7.15 -6.77 8.56
CA GLU A 28 7.73 -7.20 9.84
C GLU A 28 7.43 -6.20 10.97
N ASP A 29 7.70 -4.91 10.75
CA ASP A 29 7.52 -3.86 11.76
C ASP A 29 6.07 -3.71 12.23
N PHE A 30 5.11 -3.87 11.31
CA PHE A 30 3.68 -3.64 11.57
C PHE A 30 2.85 -4.92 11.62
N ASN A 31 3.53 -6.08 11.66
CA ASN A 31 2.94 -7.41 11.67
C ASN A 31 1.85 -7.53 10.59
N ILE A 32 2.23 -7.26 9.34
CA ILE A 32 1.39 -7.38 8.14
C ILE A 32 1.54 -8.75 7.54
N SER A 33 0.40 -9.42 7.43
CA SER A 33 0.29 -10.78 6.95
C SER A 33 -0.57 -10.82 5.70
N GLU A 34 -0.40 -11.90 4.93
CA GLU A 34 -1.33 -12.23 3.86
C GLU A 34 -2.76 -12.33 4.41
N GLY A 35 -3.73 -11.78 3.66
CA GLY A 35 -5.14 -11.78 4.05
C GLY A 35 -5.59 -10.52 4.81
N ASP A 36 -4.67 -9.72 5.34
CA ASP A 36 -5.02 -8.42 5.93
C ASP A 36 -5.72 -7.53 4.90
N VAL A 37 -6.79 -6.86 5.33
CA VAL A 37 -7.60 -6.00 4.45
C VAL A 37 -7.32 -4.54 4.75
N PHE A 38 -7.05 -3.77 3.70
CA PHE A 38 -6.78 -2.34 3.77
C PHE A 38 -7.81 -1.55 2.96
N SER A 39 -8.30 -0.44 3.51
CA SER A 39 -8.94 0.60 2.71
C SER A 39 -7.87 1.49 2.07
N VAL A 40 -8.14 2.02 0.88
CA VAL A 40 -7.27 2.97 0.19
C VAL A 40 -8.00 4.30 0.00
N GLU A 41 -7.39 5.38 0.44
CA GLU A 41 -7.85 6.75 0.24
C GLU A 41 -6.85 7.51 -0.66
N VAL A 42 -7.36 8.41 -1.51
CA VAL A 42 -6.53 9.27 -2.36
C VAL A 42 -6.65 10.71 -1.87
N ASN A 43 -5.53 11.30 -1.47
CA ASN A 43 -5.45 12.73 -1.15
C ASN A 43 -4.63 13.44 -2.23
N LYS A 44 -5.31 14.22 -3.09
CA LYS A 44 -4.69 14.94 -4.21
C LYS A 44 -4.44 16.41 -3.82
N GLN A 45 -3.22 16.88 -4.07
CA GLN A 45 -2.85 18.29 -3.95
C GLN A 45 -2.06 18.72 -5.19
N ASP A 46 -2.62 19.62 -5.97
CA ASP A 46 -2.05 20.11 -7.23
C ASP A 46 -1.63 18.98 -8.19
N ASN A 47 -0.33 18.86 -8.45
CA ASN A 47 0.30 17.87 -9.33
C ASN A 47 0.79 16.63 -8.57
N ASP A 48 0.58 16.56 -7.26
CA ASP A 48 0.95 15.42 -6.43
C ASP A 48 -0.30 14.73 -5.86
N PHE A 49 -0.16 13.46 -5.51
CA PHE A 49 -1.19 12.73 -4.80
C PHE A 49 -0.58 11.71 -3.85
N LYS A 50 -1.28 11.47 -2.74
CA LYS A 50 -0.91 10.45 -1.76
C LYS A 50 -1.96 9.36 -1.76
N LEU A 51 -1.50 8.11 -1.87
CA LEU A 51 -2.30 6.93 -1.55
C LEU A 51 -2.10 6.61 -0.07
N ILE A 52 -3.20 6.55 0.67
CA ILE A 52 -3.19 6.28 2.11
C ILE A 52 -3.90 4.95 2.32
N TYR A 53 -3.14 3.94 2.76
CA TYR A 53 -3.68 2.63 3.11
C TYR A 53 -3.92 2.56 4.62
N ARG A 54 -5.13 2.18 5.04
CA ARG A 54 -5.48 1.94 6.44
C ARG A 54 -5.93 0.49 6.59
N ARG A 55 -5.27 -0.28 7.46
CA ARG A 55 -5.73 -1.64 7.79
C ARG A 55 -7.08 -1.54 8.47
N ILE A 56 -8.08 -2.22 7.92
CA ILE A 56 -9.45 -2.28 8.46
C ILE A 56 -9.81 -3.66 9.02
N LEU A 57 -9.07 -4.70 8.63
CA LEU A 57 -9.20 -6.04 9.20
C LEU A 57 -7.83 -6.69 9.28
N LYS A 58 -7.49 -7.19 10.47
CA LYS A 58 -6.33 -8.06 10.70
C LYS A 58 -6.81 -9.50 10.69
N GLN A 59 -6.16 -10.36 9.91
CA GLN A 59 -6.40 -11.82 9.93
C GLN A 59 -5.55 -12.51 11.00
#